data_AF-F7KXH0-F1
#
_entry.id   AF-F7KXH0-F1
#
_cell.length_a   1.000
_cell.length_b   1.000
_cell.length_c   1.000
_cell.angle_alpha   90.00
_cell.angle_beta   90.00
_cell.angle_gamma   90.00
#
_symmetry.space_group_name_H-M   'P 1'
#
loop_
_entity.id
_entity.type
_entity.pdbx_description
1 polymer ?
#
loop_
_entity_poly.entity_id
_entity_poly.type
_entity_poly.pdbx_seq_one_letter_code
_entity_poly.pdbx_strand_id
1 'polypeptide(L)'
;MLVAFIGIVIGLISGYLGGVVDIVIMRIVDMIMSFPYIVFVIAVVTIFGGGLRNLILAMTLISWTNYARVTRAMVISLKNNDFINQAKLSGASNIRIMYKYLAPNVLPYLIVLTTQDIANNLLTLSSLSLLGIGVQPPTAEWGLMLSEGKKYIQTAPWILFFPGIAIFICVVVFNLLGDSLRDVLDPKE
;
A
#
# COMPACT_ATOMS: atom_id res chain seq x y z
N MET A 1 -2.89 0.25 -6.56
CA MET A 1 -3.51 -0.91 -7.24
C MET A 1 -2.52 -2.02 -7.58
N LEU A 2 -1.50 -1.79 -8.41
CA LEU A 2 -0.51 -2.84 -8.78
C LEU A 2 0.17 -3.47 -7.55
N VAL A 3 0.66 -2.63 -6.64
CA VAL A 3 1.29 -3.03 -5.37
C VAL A 3 0.40 -3.96 -4.56
N ALA A 4 -0.87 -3.57 -4.39
CA ALA A 4 -1.85 -4.35 -3.65
C ALA A 4 -2.10 -5.69 -4.34
N PHE A 5 -2.35 -5.69 -5.65
CA PHE A 5 -2.56 -6.93 -6.41
C PHE A 5 -1.41 -7.93 -6.25
N ILE A 6 -0.16 -7.46 -6.42
CA ILE A 6 1.03 -8.31 -6.25
C ILE A 6 1.10 -8.85 -4.83
N GLY A 7 0.96 -8.00 -3.82
CA GLY A 7 1.01 -8.42 -2.43
C GLY A 7 -0.09 -9.41 -2.06
N ILE A 8 -1.32 -9.18 -2.53
CA ILE A 8 -2.47 -10.06 -2.28
C ILE A 8 -2.23 -11.45 -2.89
N VAL A 9 -1.77 -11.52 -4.14
CA VAL A 9 -1.46 -12.79 -4.79
C VAL A 9 -0.36 -13.53 -4.03
N ILE A 10 0.72 -12.84 -3.67
CA ILE A 10 1.84 -13.44 -2.92
C ILE A 10 1.37 -13.93 -1.54
N GLY A 11 0.60 -13.12 -0.82
CA GLY A 11 0.09 -13.47 0.51
C GLY A 11 -0.91 -14.61 0.48
N LEU A 12 -1.76 -14.70 -0.56
CA LEU A 12 -2.65 -15.84 -0.80
C LEU A 12 -1.86 -17.13 -0.98
N ILE A 13 -0.85 -17.11 -1.85
CA ILE A 13 0.02 -18.27 -2.13
C ILE A 13 0.75 -18.69 -0.85
N SER A 14 1.42 -17.74 -0.18
CA SER A 14 2.21 -17.97 1.03
C SER A 14 1.36 -18.54 2.17
N GLY A 15 0.24 -17.90 2.48
CA GLY A 15 -0.62 -18.31 3.59
C GLY A 15 -1.32 -19.64 3.35
N TYR A 16 -1.74 -19.90 2.10
CA TYR A 16 -2.46 -21.12 1.77
C TYR A 16 -1.56 -22.35 1.68
N LEU A 17 -0.47 -22.27 0.90
CA LEU A 17 0.44 -23.40 0.70
C LEU A 17 1.24 -23.72 1.97
N GLY A 18 1.63 -22.71 2.75
CA GLY A 18 2.41 -22.92 3.96
C GLY A 18 3.80 -23.51 3.69
N GLY A 19 4.39 -24.12 4.71
CA GLY A 19 5.65 -24.87 4.61
C GLY A 19 6.81 -24.06 4.06
N VAL A 20 7.60 -24.67 3.17
CA VAL A 20 8.81 -24.04 2.59
C VAL A 20 8.49 -22.82 1.75
N VAL A 21 7.38 -22.84 0.98
CA VAL A 21 6.96 -21.69 0.16
C VAL A 21 6.73 -20.47 1.04
N ASP A 22 6.01 -20.66 2.14
CA ASP A 22 5.74 -19.59 3.09
C ASP A 22 7.01 -19.04 3.74
N ILE A 23 7.90 -19.94 4.17
CA ILE A 23 9.19 -19.56 4.78
C ILE A 23 10.04 -18.73 3.82
N VAL A 24 10.16 -19.15 2.55
CA VAL A 24 11.00 -18.45 1.56
C VAL A 24 10.40 -17.08 1.23
N ILE A 25 9.10 -17.00 0.95
CA ILE A 25 8.43 -15.73 0.62
C ILE A 25 8.53 -14.77 1.81
N MET A 26 8.20 -15.24 3.02
CA MET A 26 8.24 -14.38 4.21
C MET A 26 9.66 -13.95 4.56
N ARG A 27 10.69 -14.79 4.29
CA ARG A 27 12.09 -14.37 4.46
C ARG A 27 12.47 -13.21 3.54
N ILE A 28 12.01 -13.22 2.29
CA ILE A 28 12.24 -12.12 1.35
C ILE A 28 11.50 -10.86 1.82
N VAL A 29 10.22 -11.01 2.20
CA VAL A 29 9.40 -9.92 2.75
C VAL A 29 10.07 -9.29 3.97
N ASP A 30 10.51 -10.10 4.92
CA ASP A 30 11.14 -9.61 6.16
C ASP A 30 12.50 -8.96 5.90
N MET A 31 13.27 -9.46 4.93
CA MET A 31 14.52 -8.82 4.50
C MET A 31 14.27 -7.43 3.92
N ILE A 32 13.24 -7.27 3.06
CA ILE A 32 12.88 -5.96 2.50
C ILE A 32 12.38 -5.02 3.59
N MET A 33 11.50 -5.50 4.49
CA MET A 33 10.92 -4.70 5.56
C MET A 33 11.90 -4.36 6.69
N SER A 34 13.07 -5.01 6.74
CA SER A 34 14.14 -4.64 7.67
C SER A 34 14.71 -3.25 7.38
N PHE A 35 14.57 -2.75 6.15
CA PHE A 35 14.93 -1.40 5.78
C PHE A 35 13.79 -0.42 6.10
N PRO A 36 14.07 0.70 6.79
CA PRO A 36 13.08 1.75 6.97
C PRO A 36 12.58 2.27 5.61
N TYR A 37 11.25 2.30 5.43
CA TYR A 37 10.61 2.61 4.14
C TYR A 37 11.13 3.90 3.50
N ILE A 38 11.15 5.00 4.25
CA ILE A 38 11.61 6.32 3.75
C ILE A 38 13.09 6.28 3.36
N VAL A 39 13.92 5.61 4.16
CA VAL A 39 15.37 5.51 3.92
C VAL A 39 15.65 4.78 2.61
N PHE A 40 14.94 3.68 2.36
CA PHE A 40 15.08 2.94 1.12
C PHE A 40 14.62 3.76 -0.08
N VAL A 41 13.48 4.44 0.02
CA VAL A 41 12.98 5.28 -1.08
C VAL A 41 13.98 6.38 -1.42
N ILE A 42 14.55 7.06 -0.42
CA ILE A 42 15.59 8.08 -0.63
C ILE A 42 16.83 7.46 -1.29
N ALA A 43 17.30 6.30 -0.81
CA ALA A 43 18.47 5.63 -1.37
C ALA A 43 18.28 5.27 -2.86
N VAL A 44 17.14 4.66 -3.20
CA VAL A 44 16.83 4.29 -4.58
C VAL A 44 16.72 5.53 -5.46
N VAL A 45 15.97 6.57 -5.05
CA VAL A 45 15.84 7.77 -5.89
C VAL A 45 17.17 8.51 -6.03
N THR A 46 18.04 8.48 -5.01
CA THR A 46 19.38 9.08 -5.12
C THR A 46 20.26 8.34 -6.13
N ILE A 47 20.18 7.00 -6.19
CA ILE A 47 20.97 6.17 -7.11
C ILE A 47 20.44 6.27 -8.55
N PHE A 48 19.13 6.14 -8.73
CA PHE A 48 18.50 6.10 -10.05
C PHE A 48 18.18 7.50 -10.61
N GLY A 49 18.34 8.55 -9.81
CA GLY A 49 18.00 9.93 -10.12
C GLY A 49 16.59 10.32 -9.68
N GLY A 50 16.37 11.62 -9.48
CA GLY A 50 15.07 12.19 -9.12
C GLY A 50 13.98 12.00 -10.18
N GLY A 51 12.74 12.30 -9.82
CA GLY A 51 11.60 12.32 -10.73
C GLY A 51 10.50 11.30 -10.41
N LEU A 52 9.31 11.55 -10.95
CA LEU A 52 8.09 10.82 -10.62
C LEU A 52 8.21 9.30 -10.87
N ARG A 53 8.82 8.90 -12.00
CA ARG A 53 8.96 7.48 -12.36
C ARG A 53 9.80 6.72 -11.34
N ASN A 54 10.97 7.25 -10.98
CA ASN A 54 11.90 6.60 -10.06
C ASN A 54 11.33 6.56 -8.64
N LEU A 55 10.61 7.60 -8.25
CA LEU A 55 9.91 7.65 -6.97
C LEU A 55 8.80 6.58 -6.90
N ILE A 56 7.96 6.46 -7.94
CA ILE A 56 6.92 5.40 -8.02
C ILE A 56 7.55 4.00 -7.99
N LEU A 57 8.66 3.79 -8.72
CA LEU A 57 9.38 2.52 -8.71
C LEU A 57 9.91 2.19 -7.31
N ALA A 58 10.56 3.15 -6.66
CA ALA A 58 11.11 2.99 -5.31
C ALA A 58 10.02 2.62 -4.28
N MET A 59 8.89 3.33 -4.30
CA MET A 59 7.74 3.02 -3.43
C MET A 59 7.16 1.64 -3.73
N THR A 60 6.99 1.31 -5.02
CA THR A 60 6.38 0.04 -5.45
C THR A 60 7.20 -1.18 -5.04
N LEU A 61 8.54 -1.08 -5.00
CA LEU A 61 9.44 -2.18 -4.65
C LEU A 61 9.26 -2.68 -3.21
N ILE A 62 8.80 -1.83 -2.29
CA ILE A 62 8.60 -2.20 -0.89
C ILE A 62 7.14 -2.40 -0.57
N SER A 63 6.25 -1.51 -1.02
CA SER A 63 4.91 -1.41 -0.45
C SER A 63 4.07 -2.69 -0.58
N TRP A 64 4.39 -3.59 -1.53
CA TRP A 64 3.66 -4.85 -1.73
C TRP A 64 3.86 -5.84 -0.57
N THR A 65 4.96 -5.70 0.18
CA THR A 65 5.32 -6.57 1.30
C THR A 65 4.31 -6.50 2.44
N ASN A 66 3.79 -5.31 2.75
CA ASN A 66 2.73 -5.11 3.73
C ASN A 66 1.45 -5.84 3.33
N TYR A 67 1.01 -5.69 2.07
CA TYR A 67 -0.15 -6.41 1.54
C TYR A 67 0.04 -7.93 1.59
N ALA A 68 1.23 -8.43 1.26
CA ALA A 68 1.54 -9.85 1.33
C ALA A 68 1.44 -10.39 2.76
N ARG A 69 2.01 -9.68 3.74
CA ARG A 69 1.97 -10.07 5.15
C ARG A 69 0.54 -10.06 5.71
N VAL A 70 -0.22 -9.00 5.44
CA VAL A 70 -1.61 -8.85 5.89
C VAL A 70 -2.50 -9.93 5.27
N THR A 71 -2.39 -10.13 3.95
CA THR A 71 -3.16 -11.17 3.25
C THR A 71 -2.81 -12.56 3.77
N ARG A 72 -1.52 -12.85 3.98
CA ARG A 72 -1.08 -14.12 4.57
C ARG A 72 -1.72 -14.35 5.94
N ALA A 73 -1.72 -13.36 6.82
CA ALA A 73 -2.27 -13.50 8.16
C ALA A 73 -3.76 -13.87 8.12
N MET A 74 -4.54 -13.20 7.27
CA MET A 74 -5.96 -13.52 7.08
C MET A 74 -6.17 -14.91 6.44
N VAL A 75 -5.31 -15.29 5.49
CA VAL A 75 -5.41 -16.62 4.88
C VAL A 75 -5.12 -17.72 5.89
N ILE A 76 -4.15 -17.53 6.78
CA ILE A 76 -3.84 -18.48 7.85
C ILE A 76 -5.03 -18.63 8.80
N SER A 77 -5.74 -17.54 9.13
CA SER A 77 -6.93 -17.62 9.99
C SER A 77 -8.12 -18.29 9.30
N LEU A 78 -8.26 -18.15 7.96
CA LEU A 78 -9.39 -18.70 7.21
C LEU A 78 -9.19 -20.13 6.70
N LYS A 79 -7.94 -20.55 6.39
CA LYS A 79 -7.68 -21.79 5.63
C LYS A 79 -8.08 -23.09 6.32
N ASN A 80 -8.32 -23.03 7.63
CA ASN A 80 -8.73 -24.17 8.46
C ASN A 80 -10.21 -24.15 8.83
N ASN A 81 -10.98 -23.16 8.37
CA ASN A 81 -12.41 -23.07 8.65
C ASN A 81 -13.21 -24.18 7.94
N ASP A 82 -14.36 -24.55 8.51
CA ASP A 82 -15.17 -25.67 8.05
C ASP A 82 -15.56 -25.59 6.57
N PHE A 83 -15.92 -24.41 6.07
CA PHE A 83 -16.28 -24.23 4.66
C PHE A 83 -15.11 -24.52 3.70
N ILE A 84 -13.87 -24.26 4.11
CA ILE A 84 -12.68 -24.61 3.33
C ILE A 84 -12.45 -26.12 3.37
N ASN A 85 -12.60 -26.74 4.54
CA ASN A 85 -12.45 -28.19 4.68
C ASN A 85 -13.52 -28.94 3.87
N GLN A 86 -14.77 -28.47 3.89
CA GLN A 86 -15.85 -29.00 3.05
C GLN A 86 -15.55 -28.85 1.55
N ALA A 87 -15.00 -27.72 1.12
CA ALA A 87 -14.59 -27.52 -0.27
C ALA A 87 -13.49 -28.50 -0.69
N LYS A 88 -12.51 -28.76 0.19
CA LYS A 88 -11.45 -29.77 -0.03
C LYS A 88 -12.04 -31.18 -0.14
N LEU A 89 -12.94 -31.56 0.76
CA LEU A 89 -13.63 -32.86 0.74
C LEU A 89 -14.49 -33.05 -0.52
N SER A 90 -15.02 -31.95 -1.07
CA SER A 90 -15.76 -31.93 -2.33
C SER A 90 -14.87 -31.98 -3.59
N GLY A 91 -13.55 -32.16 -3.43
CA GLY A 91 -12.59 -32.25 -4.55
C GLY A 91 -12.22 -30.92 -5.19
N ALA A 92 -12.42 -29.78 -4.52
CA ALA A 92 -11.97 -28.49 -5.05
C ALA A 92 -10.44 -28.42 -5.12
N SER A 93 -9.90 -28.02 -6.27
CA SER A 93 -8.46 -27.78 -6.43
C SER A 93 -7.96 -26.62 -5.56
N ASN A 94 -6.68 -26.64 -5.21
CA ASN A 94 -6.01 -25.57 -4.46
C ASN A 94 -6.27 -24.17 -5.05
N ILE A 95 -6.15 -24.04 -6.37
CA ILE A 95 -6.42 -22.81 -7.12
C ILE A 95 -7.89 -22.39 -6.91
N ARG A 96 -8.84 -23.32 -7.05
CA ARG A 96 -10.25 -23.02 -6.84
C ARG A 96 -10.54 -22.58 -5.41
N ILE A 97 -9.89 -23.18 -4.41
CA ILE A 97 -10.01 -22.78 -3.00
C ILE A 97 -9.49 -21.34 -2.82
N MET A 98 -8.30 -21.04 -3.34
CA MET A 98 -7.71 -19.70 -3.24
C MET A 98 -8.58 -18.62 -3.88
N TYR A 99 -9.03 -18.82 -5.12
CA TYR A 99 -9.77 -17.77 -5.86
C TYR A 99 -11.26 -17.68 -5.49
N LYS A 100 -11.92 -18.80 -5.19
CA LYS A 100 -13.37 -18.83 -4.96
C LYS A 100 -13.77 -18.77 -3.49
N TYR A 101 -12.87 -19.12 -2.58
CA TYR A 101 -13.17 -19.18 -1.15
C TYR A 101 -12.30 -18.24 -0.33
N LEU A 102 -10.99 -18.16 -0.57
CA LEU A 102 -10.12 -17.28 0.23
C LEU A 102 -10.11 -15.83 -0.25
N ALA A 103 -9.84 -15.61 -1.54
CA ALA A 103 -9.74 -14.26 -2.12
C ALA A 103 -10.99 -13.41 -1.83
N PRO A 104 -12.23 -13.89 -2.01
CA PRO A 104 -13.42 -13.09 -1.73
C PRO A 104 -13.59 -12.72 -0.26
N ASN A 105 -13.05 -13.52 0.66
CA ASN A 105 -13.12 -13.26 2.11
C ASN A 105 -12.05 -12.27 2.58
N VAL A 106 -10.91 -12.17 1.89
CA VAL A 106 -9.84 -11.22 2.26
C VAL A 106 -9.94 -9.88 1.54
N LEU A 107 -10.48 -9.87 0.32
CA LEU A 107 -10.56 -8.67 -0.52
C LEU A 107 -11.26 -7.47 0.14
N PRO A 108 -12.39 -7.62 0.86
CA PRO A 108 -13.06 -6.50 1.52
C PRO A 108 -12.11 -5.70 2.44
N TYR A 109 -11.38 -6.40 3.31
CA TYR A 109 -10.40 -5.77 4.19
C TYR A 109 -9.25 -5.12 3.42
N LEU A 110 -8.80 -5.76 2.33
CA LEU A 110 -7.71 -5.23 1.53
C LEU A 110 -8.11 -3.98 0.73
N ILE A 111 -9.38 -3.86 0.32
CA ILE A 111 -9.92 -2.66 -0.32
C ILE A 111 -9.89 -1.47 0.65
N VAL A 112 -10.29 -1.69 1.89
CA VAL A 112 -10.18 -0.70 2.97
C VAL A 112 -8.73 -0.24 3.11
N LEU A 113 -7.80 -1.19 3.24
CA LEU A 113 -6.37 -0.90 3.38
C LEU A 113 -5.83 -0.10 2.17
N THR A 114 -6.23 -0.47 0.95
CA THR A 114 -5.80 0.28 -0.24
C THR A 114 -6.29 1.72 -0.26
N THR A 115 -7.47 1.99 0.30
CA THR A 115 -8.04 3.34 0.35
C THR A 115 -7.24 4.23 1.30
N GLN A 116 -6.92 3.72 2.50
CA GLN A 116 -6.10 4.45 3.47
C GLN A 116 -4.67 4.69 2.95
N ASP A 117 -4.12 3.72 2.20
CA ASP A 117 -2.79 3.87 1.60
C ASP A 117 -2.70 4.98 0.55
N ILE A 118 -3.80 5.39 -0.09
CA ILE A 118 -3.79 6.54 -1.00
C ILE A 118 -3.38 7.81 -0.24
N ALA A 119 -3.94 8.03 0.96
CA ALA A 119 -3.61 9.17 1.80
C ALA A 119 -2.13 9.13 2.25
N ASN A 120 -1.67 7.96 2.70
CA ASN A 120 -0.28 7.77 3.14
C ASN A 120 0.72 8.00 2.00
N ASN A 121 0.41 7.52 0.80
CA ASN A 121 1.26 7.71 -0.38
C ASN A 121 1.29 9.17 -0.83
N LEU A 122 0.16 9.88 -0.76
CA LEU A 122 0.12 11.32 -1.05
C LEU A 122 1.00 12.13 -0.10
N LEU A 123 0.92 11.85 1.21
CA LEU A 123 1.77 12.48 2.22
C LEU A 123 3.25 12.16 2.02
N THR A 124 3.57 10.90 1.73
CA THR A 124 4.94 10.45 1.46
C THR A 124 5.51 11.17 0.24
N LEU A 125 4.77 11.18 -0.87
CA LEU A 125 5.19 11.80 -2.11
C LEU A 125 5.40 13.31 -1.91
N SER A 126 4.47 13.96 -1.21
CA SER A 126 4.58 15.38 -0.87
C SER A 126 5.82 15.66 -0.02
N SER A 127 6.08 14.82 0.99
CA SER A 127 7.25 14.93 1.86
C SER A 127 8.57 14.77 1.10
N LEU A 128 8.62 13.84 0.14
CA LEU A 128 9.81 13.64 -0.70
C LEU A 128 10.04 14.79 -1.69
N SER A 129 8.97 15.35 -2.26
CA SER A 129 9.05 16.58 -3.07
C SER A 129 9.53 17.78 -2.24
N LEU A 130 9.08 17.90 -0.99
CA LEU A 130 9.57 18.92 -0.05
C LEU A 130 11.06 18.79 0.28
N LEU A 131 11.62 17.58 0.20
CA LEU A 131 13.05 17.29 0.34
C LEU A 131 13.83 17.47 -0.97
N GLY A 132 13.17 17.83 -2.08
CA GLY A 132 13.80 18.04 -3.39
C GLY A 132 14.06 16.76 -4.20
N ILE A 133 13.59 15.62 -3.71
CA ILE A 133 13.84 14.28 -4.30
C ILE A 133 12.64 13.83 -5.16
N GLY A 134 11.52 14.56 -5.10
CA GLY A 134 10.26 14.22 -5.74
C GLY A 134 10.13 14.63 -7.20
N VAL A 135 8.91 15.03 -7.56
CA VAL A 135 8.55 15.45 -8.92
C VAL A 135 9.32 16.73 -9.28
N GLN A 136 9.66 16.86 -10.56
CA GLN A 136 10.37 18.02 -11.10
C GLN A 136 9.47 18.75 -12.12
N PRO A 137 9.65 20.08 -12.32
CA PRO A 137 8.98 20.80 -13.39
C PRO A 137 9.20 20.12 -14.75
N PRO A 138 8.22 20.15 -15.68
CA PRO A 138 7.00 20.99 -15.69
C PRO A 138 5.76 20.34 -15.04
N THR A 139 5.89 19.15 -14.44
CA THR A 139 4.74 18.45 -13.87
C THR A 139 4.28 19.11 -12.58
N ALA A 140 3.03 19.55 -12.54
CA ALA A 140 2.43 20.13 -11.33
C ALA A 140 2.19 19.05 -10.27
N GLU A 141 2.69 19.28 -9.05
CA GLU A 141 2.55 18.38 -7.90
C GLU A 141 2.47 19.23 -6.62
N TRP A 142 1.54 18.91 -5.71
CA TRP A 142 1.24 19.76 -4.56
C TRP A 142 2.39 19.85 -3.55
N GLY A 143 3.13 18.77 -3.31
CA GLY A 143 4.34 18.78 -2.50
C GLY A 143 5.46 19.64 -3.08
N LEU A 144 5.65 19.60 -4.40
CA LEU A 144 6.58 20.48 -5.10
C LEU A 144 6.15 21.96 -4.97
N MET A 145 4.86 22.25 -5.15
CA MET A 145 4.31 23.60 -4.96
C MET A 145 4.54 24.11 -3.53
N LEU A 146 4.39 23.24 -2.52
CA LEU A 146 4.74 23.57 -1.15
C LEU A 146 6.24 23.86 -1.00
N SER A 147 7.09 23.09 -1.68
CA SER A 147 8.55 23.24 -1.63
C SER A 147 8.99 24.58 -2.19
N GLU A 148 8.47 24.95 -3.37
CA GLU A 148 8.74 26.21 -4.05
C GLU A 148 8.14 27.40 -3.29
N GLY A 149 6.94 27.23 -2.73
CA GLY A 149 6.22 28.23 -1.96
C GLY A 149 6.93 28.67 -0.67
N LYS A 150 7.83 27.85 -0.09
CA LYS A 150 8.60 28.20 1.12
C LYS A 150 9.32 29.54 0.99
N LYS A 151 9.85 29.86 -0.20
CA LYS A 151 10.59 31.10 -0.47
C LYS A 151 9.69 32.35 -0.43
N TYR A 152 8.38 32.16 -0.58
CA TYR A 152 7.40 33.24 -0.71
C TYR A 152 6.49 33.35 0.51
N ILE A 153 6.83 32.71 1.64
CA ILE A 153 5.96 32.67 2.82
C ILE A 153 5.59 34.06 3.36
N GLN A 154 6.51 35.02 3.27
CA GLN A 154 6.30 36.40 3.74
C GLN A 154 5.57 37.28 2.72
N THR A 155 5.69 36.97 1.42
CA THR A 155 5.22 37.83 0.32
C THR A 155 3.96 37.31 -0.35
N ALA A 156 3.79 36.00 -0.43
CA ALA A 156 2.69 35.31 -1.09
C ALA A 156 2.35 33.98 -0.37
N PRO A 157 1.89 34.02 0.90
CA PRO A 157 1.61 32.82 1.70
C PRO A 157 0.54 31.91 1.10
N TRP A 158 -0.34 32.42 0.23
CA TRP A 158 -1.36 31.63 -0.46
C TRP A 158 -0.78 30.51 -1.34
N ILE A 159 0.46 30.67 -1.83
CA ILE A 159 1.16 29.65 -2.63
C ILE A 159 1.37 28.37 -1.79
N LEU A 160 1.56 28.49 -0.48
CA LEU A 160 1.65 27.36 0.45
C LEU A 160 0.25 26.89 0.90
N PHE A 161 -0.65 27.84 1.15
CA PHE A 161 -1.94 27.57 1.77
C PHE A 161 -2.83 26.65 0.93
N PHE A 162 -2.98 26.93 -0.37
CA PHE A 162 -3.85 26.16 -1.26
C PHE A 162 -3.41 24.70 -1.47
N PRO A 163 -2.14 24.39 -1.81
CA PRO A 163 -1.72 22.99 -1.92
C PRO A 163 -1.74 22.29 -0.56
N GLY A 164 -1.44 23.00 0.54
CA GLY A 164 -1.52 22.45 1.89
C GLY A 164 -2.93 22.01 2.28
N ILE A 165 -3.93 22.87 2.05
CA ILE A 165 -5.33 22.54 2.35
C ILE A 165 -5.89 21.47 1.40
N ALA A 166 -5.45 21.45 0.13
CA ALA A 166 -5.82 20.39 -0.81
C ALA A 166 -5.33 19.02 -0.34
N ILE A 167 -4.05 18.92 0.05
CA ILE A 167 -3.50 17.68 0.64
C ILE A 167 -4.27 17.31 1.91
N PHE A 168 -4.51 18.26 2.81
CA PHE A 168 -5.25 18.01 4.05
C PHE A 168 -6.65 17.44 3.79
N ILE A 169 -7.43 18.07 2.93
CA ILE A 169 -8.79 17.60 2.57
C ILE A 169 -8.72 16.20 1.96
N CYS A 170 -7.83 15.96 0.99
CA CYS A 170 -7.69 14.64 0.38
C CYS A 170 -7.34 13.56 1.41
N VAL A 171 -6.37 13.84 2.29
CA VAL A 171 -5.97 12.89 3.35
C VAL A 171 -7.13 12.59 4.29
N VAL A 172 -7.87 13.60 4.75
CA VAL A 172 -9.03 13.40 5.62
C VAL A 172 -10.11 12.58 4.92
N VAL A 173 -10.47 12.94 3.69
CA VAL A 173 -11.51 12.25 2.92
C VAL A 173 -11.16 10.79 2.69
N PHE A 174 -9.92 10.48 2.26
CA PHE A 174 -9.53 9.10 2.00
C PHE A 174 -9.40 8.25 3.28
N ASN A 175 -8.97 8.84 4.40
CA ASN A 175 -8.97 8.14 5.68
C ASN A 175 -10.39 7.83 6.16
N LEU A 176 -11.28 8.84 6.19
CA LEU A 176 -12.68 8.66 6.59
C LEU A 176 -13.42 7.68 5.68
N LEU A 177 -13.15 7.71 4.36
CA LEU A 177 -13.69 6.74 3.42
C LEU A 177 -13.20 5.33 3.72
N GLY A 178 -11.92 5.16 4.04
CA GLY A 178 -11.36 3.88 4.46
C GLY A 178 -12.05 3.35 5.72
N ASP A 179 -12.21 4.20 6.73
CA ASP A 179 -12.87 3.84 7.99
C ASP A 179 -14.34 3.49 7.76
N SER A 180 -15.08 4.29 6.99
CA SER A 180 -16.48 4.01 6.67
C SER A 180 -16.65 2.71 5.86
N LEU A 181 -15.74 2.44 4.91
CA LEU A 181 -15.72 1.18 4.17
C LEU A 181 -15.43 0.01 5.10
N ARG A 182 -14.55 0.20 6.10
CA ARG A 182 -14.25 -0.82 7.09
C ARG A 182 -15.48 -1.18 7.91
N ASP A 183 -16.19 -0.17 8.39
CA ASP A 183 -17.38 -0.36 9.23
C ASP A 183 -18.48 -1.12 8.48
N VAL A 184 -18.67 -0.86 7.18
CA VAL A 184 -19.66 -1.57 6.34
C VAL A 184 -19.22 -3.00 6.00
N LEU A 185 -17.91 -3.27 5.96
CA LEU A 185 -17.35 -4.54 5.53
C LEU A 185 -16.95 -5.47 6.69
N ASP A 186 -16.97 -5.00 7.95
CA ASP A 186 -16.68 -5.84 9.12
C ASP A 186 -17.89 -6.74 9.43
N PRO A 187 -17.79 -8.08 9.29
CA PRO A 187 -18.93 -8.98 9.46
C PRO A 187 -19.36 -9.21 10.92
N LYS A 188 -18.84 -8.41 11.86
CA LYS A 188 -18.96 -8.64 13.31
C LYS A 188 -20.06 -7.82 13.99
N GLU A 189 -20.91 -7.13 13.22
CA GLU A 189 -22.21 -6.64 13.67
C GLU A 189 -23.36 -7.28 12.90
#